data_AF-A0A351XBL4-F1
#
_entry.id   AF-A0A351XBL4-F1
#
_cell.length_a   1.000
_cell.length_b   1.000
_cell.length_c   1.000
_cell.angle_alpha   90.00
_cell.angle_beta   90.00
_cell.angle_gamma   90.00
#
_symmetry.space_group_name_H-M   'P 1'
#
loop_
_entity.id
_entity.type
_entity.pdbx_description
1 polymer ?
#
loop_
_entity_poly.entity_id
_entity_poly.type
_entity_poly.pdbx_seq_one_letter_code
_entity_poly.pdbx_strand_id
1 'polypeptide(L)' 'MFFISKDAPQLNGEIRDKELRVISDTGEQLGIMSAKEAQALADARGVDLVKIAPMAKPPVV' A
#
# COMPACT_ATOMS: atom_id res chain seq x y z
N MET A 1 -1.57 -8.94 27.34
CA MET A 1 -0.61 -8.05 26.64
C MET A 1 -0.41 -8.65 25.26
N PHE A 2 -1.00 -8.05 24.21
CA PHE A 2 -0.77 -8.53 22.84
C PHE A 2 0.55 -7.94 22.35
N PHE A 3 1.51 -8.81 22.02
CA PHE A 3 2.75 -8.41 21.38
C PHE A 3 2.45 -8.25 19.89
N ILE A 4 2.28 -7.02 19.42
CA ILE A 4 2.30 -6.75 17.99
C ILE A 4 3.74 -6.94 17.54
N SER A 5 3.99 -7.98 16.75
CA SER A 5 5.30 -8.28 16.16
C SER A 5 5.90 -7.04 15.50
N LYS A 6 7.21 -6.87 15.62
CA LYS A 6 7.99 -5.67 15.26
C LYS A 6 8.01 -5.35 13.75
N ASP A 7 7.31 -6.13 12.93
CA ASP A 7 7.33 -6.10 11.46
C ASP A 7 5.93 -5.90 10.88
N ALA A 8 5.14 -4.99 11.45
CA ALA A 8 3.86 -4.61 10.84
C ALA A 8 4.11 -3.91 9.50
N PRO A 9 3.34 -4.23 8.43
CA PRO A 9 3.43 -3.53 7.16
C PRO A 9 3.02 -2.06 7.36
N GLN A 10 3.63 -1.16 6.57
CA GLN A 10 3.19 0.24 6.55
C GLN A 10 1.78 0.32 5.96
N LEU A 11 0.92 1.10 6.60
CA LEU A 11 -0.47 1.26 6.20
C LEU A 11 -0.78 2.71 5.85
N ASN A 12 -1.66 2.88 4.86
CA ASN A 12 -2.29 4.17 4.55
C ASN A 12 -1.29 5.35 4.51
N GLY A 13 -1.50 6.38 5.33
CA GLY A 13 -0.66 7.58 5.40
C GLY A 13 0.78 7.37 5.91
N GLU A 14 1.13 6.16 6.36
CA GLU A 14 2.53 5.77 6.62
C GLU A 14 3.30 5.52 5.32
N ILE A 15 2.60 5.23 4.23
CA ILE A 15 3.16 5.01 2.89
C ILE A 15 3.38 6.36 2.23
N ARG A 16 4.64 6.74 2.06
CA ARG A 16 5.06 8.07 1.56
C ARG A 16 5.97 8.01 0.34
N ASP A 17 6.09 6.83 -0.27
CA ASP A 17 6.91 6.60 -1.44
C ASP A 17 6.34 7.40 -2.63
N LYS A 18 7.24 7.90 -3.48
CA LYS A 18 6.85 8.75 -4.61
C LYS A 18 6.05 7.99 -5.67
N GLU A 19 6.40 6.72 -5.87
CA GLU A 19 5.80 5.83 -6.86
C GLU A 19 5.59 4.47 -6.22
N LEU A 20 4.43 3.88 -6.47
CA LEU A 20 4.00 2.59 -5.96
C LEU A 20 3.44 1.77 -7.10
N ARG A 21 3.74 0.47 -7.13
CA ARG A 21 3.00 -0.49 -7.96
C ARG A 21 1.77 -0.94 -7.17
N VAL A 22 0.59 -0.61 -7.67
CA VAL A 22 -0.68 -0.88 -6.99
C VAL A 22 -1.33 -2.13 -7.55
N ILE A 23 -1.72 -3.03 -6.65
CA ILE A 23 -2.49 -4.24 -6.92
C ILE A 23 -3.83 -4.14 -6.17
N SER A 24 -4.93 -4.45 -6.83
CA SER A 24 -6.24 -4.51 -6.17
C SER A 24 -6.32 -5.68 -5.19
N ASP A 25 -7.35 -5.65 -4.34
CA ASP A 25 -7.77 -6.77 -3.49
C ASP A 25 -8.13 -8.04 -4.29
N THR A 26 -8.44 -7.90 -5.59
CA THR A 26 -8.71 -9.02 -6.51
C THR A 26 -7.46 -9.55 -7.23
N GLY A 27 -6.29 -8.94 -7.01
CA GLY A 27 -5.04 -9.31 -7.67
C GLY A 27 -4.81 -8.64 -9.04
N GLU A 28 -5.68 -7.70 -9.43
CA GLU A 28 -5.52 -6.93 -10.67
C GLU A 28 -4.39 -5.91 -10.51
N GLN A 29 -3.50 -5.81 -11.51
CA GLN A 29 -2.46 -4.78 -11.52
C GLN A 29 -3.04 -3.47 -12.06
N LEU A 30 -3.19 -2.47 -11.19
CA LEU A 30 -3.77 -1.17 -11.54
C LEU A 30 -2.73 -0.19 -12.11
N GLY A 31 -1.44 -0.52 -11.98
CA GLY A 31 -0.33 0.23 -12.57
C GLY A 31 0.58 0.88 -11.54
N ILE A 32 1.39 1.84 -12.00
CA ILE A 32 2.27 2.64 -11.15
C ILE A 32 1.63 4.01 -10.93
N MET A 33 1.49 4.43 -9.68
CA MET A 33 0.93 5.73 -9.31
C MET A 33 1.56 6.28 -8.03
N SER A 34 1.25 7.53 -7.69
CA SER A 34 1.74 8.13 -6.44
C SER A 34 1.05 7.56 -5.20
N ALA A 35 1.68 7.67 -4.03
CA ALA A 35 1.04 7.30 -2.76
C ALA A 35 -0.29 8.03 -2.52
N LYS A 36 -0.42 9.28 -2.98
CA LYS A 36 -1.66 10.05 -2.87
C LYS A 36 -2.79 9.46 -3.72
N GLU A 37 -2.48 9.06 -4.96
CA GLU A 37 -3.46 8.44 -5.86
C GLU A 37 -3.86 7.06 -5.35
N ALA A 38 -2.89 6.26 -4.90
CA ALA A 38 -3.15 4.95 -4.32
C ALA A 38 -4.03 5.04 -3.06
N GLN A 39 -3.75 6.01 -2.18
CA GLN A 39 -4.59 6.25 -0.99
C GLN A 39 -6.00 6.69 -1.38
N ALA A 40 -6.14 7.64 -2.31
CA ALA A 40 -7.46 8.09 -2.75
C ALA A 40 -8.29 6.95 -3.36
N LEU A 41 -7.65 6.01 -4.06
CA LEU A 41 -8.31 4.82 -4.59
C LEU A 41 -8.74 3.85 -3.48
N ALA A 42 -7.88 3.63 -2.49
CA ALA A 42 -8.19 2.79 -1.33
C ALA A 42 -9.37 3.37 -0.54
N ASP A 43 -9.35 4.68 -0.28
CA ASP A 43 -10.43 5.42 0.39
C ASP A 43 -11.75 5.31 -0.39
N ALA A 44 -11.71 5.48 -1.72
CA ALA A 44 -12.89 5.37 -2.58
C ALA A 44 -13.51 3.96 -2.59
N ARG A 45 -12.71 2.93 -2.31
CA ARG A 45 -13.14 1.53 -2.22
C ARG A 45 -13.44 1.09 -0.78
N GLY A 46 -13.14 1.93 0.21
CA GLY A 46 -13.31 1.59 1.62
C GLY A 46 -12.37 0.48 2.11
N VAL A 47 -11.17 0.41 1.55
CA VAL A 47 -10.12 -0.57 1.91
C VAL A 47 -8.86 0.15 2.40
N ASP A 48 -8.00 -0.57 3.13
CA ASP A 48 -6.70 -0.05 3.54
C ASP A 48 -5.65 -0.22 2.42
N LEU A 49 -4.78 0.76 2.29
CA LEU A 49 -3.57 0.65 1.47
C LEU A 49 -2.47 -0.05 2.29
N VAL A 50 -1.96 -1.19 1.82
CA VAL A 50 -1.02 -2.03 2.58
C VAL A 50 0.27 -2.25 1.81
N LYS A 51 1.42 -1.84 2.36
CA LYS A 51 2.70 -2.09 1.72
C LYS A 51 3.17 -3.54 1.93
N ILE A 52 2.96 -4.37 0.92
CA ILE A 52 3.29 -5.81 0.96
C ILE A 52 4.74 -6.12 0.57
N ALA A 53 5.35 -5.32 -0.31
CA ALA A 53 6.75 -5.54 -0.75
C ALA A 53 7.57 -4.24 -0.67
N PRO A 54 8.05 -3.86 0.53
CA PRO A 54 8.75 -2.59 0.74
C PRO A 54 10.10 -2.49 0.04
N MET A 55 10.72 -3.62 -0.31
CA MET A 55 12.03 -3.67 -0.97
C MET A 55 11.94 -3.63 -2.50
N ALA A 56 10.74 -3.70 -3.09
CA ALA A 56 10.55 -3.63 -4.53
C ALA A 56 10.79 -2.20 -5.06
N LYS A 57 11.07 -2.07 -6.36
CA LYS A 57 11.26 -0.79 -7.06
C LYS A 57 10.33 -0.72 -8.28
N PRO A 58 9.21 0.04 -8.21
CA PRO A 58 8.64 0.69 -7.01
C PRO A 58 8.12 -0.32 -5.98
N PRO A 59 7.93 0.07 -4.70
CA PRO A 59 7.29 -0.77 -3.69
C PRO A 59 5.91 -1.25 -4.16
N VAL A 60 5.51 -2.44 -3.72
CA VAL A 60 4.19 -3.00 -4.06
C VAL A 60 3.23 -2.75 -2.90
N VAL A 61 2.04 -2.25 -3.24
CA VAL A 61 0.92 -1.95 -2.35
C VAL A 61 -0.38 -2.51 -2.90
#